data_AF-A0A1S9U241-F1
#
_entry.id   AF-A0A1S9U241-F1
#
_cell.length_a   1.000
_cell.length_b   1.000
_cell.length_c   1.000
_cell.angle_alpha   90.00
_cell.angle_beta   90.00
_cell.angle_gamma   90.00
#
_symmetry.space_group_name_H-M   'P 1'
#
loop_
_entity.id
_entity.type
_entity.pdbx_description
1 polymer ?
#
loop_
_entity_poly.entity_id
_entity_poly.type
_entity_poly.pdbx_seq_one_letter_code
_entity_poly.pdbx_strand_id
1 'polypeptide(L)'
;MPIFSFLLFVFVSSFTPGPNNFLAMTYAKQYGLKRSITFCLGVAFGFFIITSLCSFFNIVLINILPLIEFLLKILGVAYMLYLALNILSSKG
;
A
#
# COMPACT_ATOMS: atom_id res chain seq x y z
N MET A 1 -2.20 9.01 -16.81
CA MET A 1 -0.96 8.26 -16.49
C MET A 1 -0.54 7.49 -17.73
N PRO A 2 0.71 7.61 -18.21
CA PRO A 2 1.17 6.77 -19.30
C PRO A 2 1.21 5.32 -18.83
N ILE A 3 0.48 4.43 -19.50
CA ILE A 3 0.36 3.00 -19.16
C ILE A 3 1.74 2.35 -18.97
N PHE A 4 2.72 2.83 -19.73
CA PHE A 4 4.10 2.39 -19.71
C PHE A 4 4.80 2.61 -18.36
N SER A 5 4.65 3.79 -17.74
CA SER A 5 5.25 4.08 -16.43
C SER A 5 4.61 3.24 -15.32
N PHE A 6 3.30 2.97 -15.42
CA PHE A 6 2.61 2.08 -14.50
C PHE A 6 3.13 0.64 -14.61
N LEU A 7 3.25 0.11 -15.83
CA LEU A 7 3.79 -1.23 -16.07
C LEU A 7 5.23 -1.38 -15.56
N LEU A 8 6.09 -0.38 -15.79
CA LEU A 8 7.45 -0.36 -15.25
C LEU A 8 7.46 -0.38 -13.72
N PHE A 9 6.62 0.43 -13.08
CA PHE A 9 6.49 0.43 -11.63
C PHE A 9 6.04 -0.94 -11.08
N VAL A 10 5.02 -1.55 -11.68
CA VAL A 10 4.53 -2.89 -11.29
C VAL A 10 5.62 -3.95 -11.45
N PHE A 11 6.41 -3.87 -12.52
CA PHE A 11 7.53 -4.76 -12.77
C PHE A 11 8.60 -4.63 -11.69
N VAL A 12 9.14 -3.42 -11.48
CA VAL A 12 10.19 -3.16 -10.49
C VAL A 12 9.73 -3.50 -9.07
N SER A 13 8.50 -3.15 -8.71
CA SER A 13 7.93 -3.44 -7.38
C SER A 13 7.66 -4.92 -7.15
N SER A 14 7.37 -5.72 -8.18
CA SER A 14 7.24 -7.19 -8.05
C SER A 14 8.57 -7.87 -7.75
N PHE A 15 9.66 -7.40 -8.37
CA PHE A 15 11.00 -7.97 -8.14
C PHE A 15 11.66 -7.49 -6.85
N THR A 16 11.25 -6.35 -6.31
CA THR A 16 11.77 -5.84 -5.04
C THR A 16 11.06 -6.52 -3.87
N PRO A 17 11.78 -7.15 -2.93
CA PRO A 17 11.15 -7.83 -1.79
C PRO A 17 10.58 -6.79 -0.81
N GLY A 18 9.30 -6.47 -0.98
CA GLY A 18 8.52 -5.72 0.01
C GLY A 18 7.84 -6.64 1.03
N PRO A 19 7.36 -6.12 2.17
CA PRO A 19 6.66 -6.91 3.19
C PRO A 19 5.48 -7.72 2.62
N ASN A 20 4.69 -7.13 1.72
CA ASN A 20 3.55 -7.81 1.09
C ASN A 20 3.97 -8.93 0.14
N ASN A 21 5.01 -8.70 -0.69
CA ASN A 21 5.54 -9.74 -1.59
C ASN A 21 6.17 -10.88 -0.77
N PHE A 22 6.84 -10.56 0.33
CA PHE A 22 7.42 -11.54 1.25
C PHE A 22 6.34 -12.37 1.98
N LEU A 23 5.24 -11.74 2.39
CA LEU A 23 4.08 -12.42 2.95
C LEU A 23 3.45 -13.36 1.93
N ALA A 24 3.23 -12.92 0.69
CA ALA A 24 2.67 -13.76 -0.38
C ALA A 24 3.58 -14.96 -0.69
N MET A 25 4.90 -14.77 -0.70
CA MET A 25 5.90 -15.83 -0.88
C MET A 25 5.87 -16.83 0.29
N THR A 26 5.81 -16.34 1.53
CA THR A 26 5.71 -17.18 2.73
C THR A 26 4.41 -17.98 2.74
N TYR A 27 3.30 -17.37 2.36
CA TYR A 27 2.01 -18.05 2.18
C TYR A 27 2.06 -19.11 1.08
N ALA A 28 2.72 -18.84 -0.05
CA ALA A 28 2.90 -19.83 -1.10
C ALA A 28 3.75 -21.03 -0.64
N LYS A 29 4.79 -20.77 0.17
CA LYS A 29 5.62 -21.82 0.77
C LYS A 29 4.85 -22.68 1.79
N GLN A 30 4.01 -22.08 2.63
CA GLN A 30 3.29 -22.79 3.69
C GLN A 30 2.00 -23.48 3.21
N TYR A 31 1.26 -22.84 2.29
CA TYR A 31 -0.09 -23.27 1.89
C TYR A 31 -0.21 -23.67 0.41
N GLY A 32 0.87 -23.54 -0.36
CA GLY A 32 0.91 -23.84 -1.79
C GLY A 32 0.45 -22.69 -2.69
N LEU A 33 0.80 -22.78 -3.98
CA LEU A 33 0.57 -21.72 -4.98
C LEU A 33 -0.90 -21.37 -5.16
N LYS A 34 -1.79 -22.36 -5.22
CA LYS A 34 -3.24 -22.15 -5.45
C LYS A 34 -3.87 -21.27 -4.37
N ARG A 35 -3.52 -21.48 -3.10
CA ARG A 35 -4.05 -20.69 -1.98
C ARG A 35 -3.43 -19.30 -1.90
N SER A 36 -2.16 -19.17 -2.28
CA SER A 36 -1.50 -17.85 -2.37
C SER A 36 -2.15 -16.96 -3.44
N ILE A 37 -2.57 -17.52 -4.58
CA ILE A 37 -3.32 -16.76 -5.60
C ILE A 37 -4.65 -16.24 -5.05
N THR A 38 -5.41 -17.08 -4.33
CA THR A 38 -6.66 -16.63 -3.67
C THR A 38 -6.39 -15.53 -2.64
N PHE A 39 -5.29 -15.62 -1.87
CA PHE A 39 -4.86 -14.57 -0.95
C PHE A 39 -4.57 -13.26 -1.69
N CYS A 40 -3.78 -13.30 -2.77
CA CYS A 40 -3.46 -12.12 -3.58
C CYS A 40 -4.73 -11.48 -4.18
N LEU A 41 -5.69 -12.29 -4.64
CA LEU A 41 -6.98 -11.81 -5.13
C LEU A 41 -7.79 -11.14 -4.01
N GLY A 42 -7.80 -11.72 -2.81
CA GLY A 42 -8.43 -11.12 -1.63
C GLY A 42 -7.80 -9.78 -1.26
N VAL A 43 -6.47 -9.69 -1.27
CA VAL A 43 -5.73 -8.44 -1.04
C VAL A 43 -6.09 -7.39 -2.11
N ALA A 44 -6.09 -7.77 -3.39
CA ALA A 44 -6.45 -6.87 -4.48
C ALA A 44 -7.89 -6.33 -4.33
N PHE A 45 -8.83 -7.19 -3.98
CA PHE A 45 -10.23 -6.79 -3.75
C PHE A 45 -10.39 -5.88 -2.53
N GLY A 46 -9.70 -6.19 -1.43
CA GLY A 46 -9.67 -5.33 -0.24
C GLY A 46 -9.09 -3.95 -0.54
N PHE A 47 -7.97 -3.88 -1.26
CA PHE A 47 -7.37 -2.61 -1.71
C PHE A 47 -8.32 -1.82 -2.61
N PHE A 48 -9.02 -2.48 -3.53
CA PHE A 48 -9.98 -1.84 -4.41
C PHE A 48 -11.12 -1.19 -3.61
N ILE A 49 -11.72 -1.92 -2.66
CA ILE A 49 -12.80 -1.43 -1.80
C ILE A 49 -12.31 -0.24 -0.96
N ILE A 50 -11.20 -0.41 -0.24
CA ILE A 50 -10.67 0.63 0.65
C ILE A 50 -10.32 1.89 -0.13
N THR A 51 -9.65 1.76 -1.29
CA THR A 51 -9.25 2.91 -2.11
C THR A 51 -10.47 3.64 -2.67
N SER A 52 -11.50 2.91 -3.10
CA SER A 52 -12.74 3.50 -3.61
C SER A 52 -13.48 4.28 -2.52
N LEU A 53 -13.67 3.67 -1.34
CA LEU A 53 -14.27 4.32 -0.17
C LEU A 53 -13.48 5.54 0.28
N CYS A 54 -12.16 5.42 0.36
CA CYS A 54 -11.28 6.50 0.80
C CYS A 54 -11.32 7.67 -0.19
N SER A 55 -11.32 7.39 -1.50
CA SER A 55 -11.44 8.42 -2.54
C SER A 55 -12.78 9.16 -2.45
N PHE A 56 -13.89 8.44 -2.29
CA PHE A 56 -15.20 9.05 -2.12
C PHE A 56 -15.27 9.93 -0.87
N PHE A 57 -14.80 9.41 0.27
CA PHE A 57 -14.82 10.15 1.54
C PHE A 57 -13.89 11.37 1.50
N ASN A 58 -12.74 11.26 0.84
CA ASN A 58 -11.78 12.36 0.70
C ASN A 58 -12.41 13.55 -0.04
N ILE A 59 -13.14 13.31 -1.14
CA ILE A 59 -13.85 14.36 -1.89
C ILE A 59 -14.89 15.07 -1.00
N VAL A 60 -15.67 14.30 -0.25
CA VAL A 60 -16.71 14.84 0.65
C VAL A 60 -16.08 15.66 1.78
N LEU A 61 -15.01 15.14 2.40
CA LEU A 61 -14.38 15.75 3.56
C LEU A 61 -13.65 17.06 3.22
N ILE A 62 -12.96 17.12 2.08
CA ILE A 62 -12.26 18.34 1.63
C ILE A 62 -13.25 19.48 1.34
N ASN A 63 -14.44 19.17 0.81
CA ASN A 63 -15.48 20.17 0.57
C ASN A 63 -16.00 20.82 1.88
N ILE A 64 -15.98 20.08 2.99
CA ILE A 64 -16.47 20.57 4.30
C ILE A 64 -15.34 21.28 5.06
N LEU A 65 -14.13 20.74 5.01
CA LEU A 65 -13.01 21.20 5.83
C LEU A 65 -11.70 21.17 5.01
N PRO A 66 -11.43 22.21 4.20
CA PRO A 66 -10.29 22.21 3.27
C PRO A 66 -8.93 22.18 3.98
N LEU A 67 -8.85 22.61 5.24
CA LEU A 67 -7.62 22.59 6.04
C LEU A 67 -7.18 21.16 6.42
N ILE A 68 -8.08 20.18 6.39
CA ILE A 68 -7.80 18.82 6.90
C ILE A 68 -6.79 18.09 6.03
N GLU A 69 -6.78 18.35 4.72
CA GLU A 69 -5.83 17.74 3.77
C GLU A 69 -4.40 18.11 4.15
N PHE A 70 -4.17 19.38 4.49
CA PHE A 70 -2.85 19.87 4.87
C PHE A 70 -2.37 19.26 6.20
N LEU A 71 -3.25 19.21 7.20
CA LEU A 71 -2.92 18.60 8.49
C LEU A 71 -2.63 17.10 8.36
N LEU A 72 -3.45 16.36 7.62
CA LEU A 72 -3.21 14.93 7.36
C LEU A 72 -1.92 14.71 6.59
N LYS A 73 -1.57 15.56 5.62
CA LYS A 73 -0.28 15.48 4.91
C LYS A 73 0.89 15.65 5.86
N ILE A 74 0.87 16.65 6.74
CA ILE A 74 1.94 16.87 7.73
C ILE A 74 2.06 15.66 8.66
N LEU A 75 0.93 15.17 9.19
CA LEU A 75 0.92 13.99 10.06
C LEU A 75 1.44 12.74 9.33
N GLY A 76 1.05 12.54 8.08
CA GLY A 76 1.50 11.43 7.25
C GLY A 76 3.00 11.47 6.98
N VAL A 77 3.55 12.65 6.67
CA VAL A 77 4.99 12.84 6.49
C VAL A 77 5.74 12.57 7.80
N ALA A 78 5.27 13.11 8.93
CA ALA A 78 5.86 12.86 10.24
C ALA A 78 5.85 11.36 10.59
N TYR A 79 4.75 10.66 10.32
CA TYR A 79 4.63 9.23 10.54
C TYR A 79 5.56 8.41 9.64
N MET A 80 5.67 8.76 8.34
CA MET A 80 6.59 8.08 7.42
C MET A 80 8.05 8.28 7.83
N LEU A 81 8.42 9.48 8.29
CA LEU A 81 9.75 9.76 8.83
C LEU A 81 10.02 8.92 10.09
N TYR A 82 9.04 8.87 11.01
CA TYR A 82 9.12 8.01 12.19
C TYR A 82 9.33 6.54 11.81
N LEU A 83 8.54 6.02 10.87
CA LEU A 83 8.64 4.63 10.42
C LEU A 83 10.01 4.37 9.76
N ALA A 84 10.51 5.29 8.94
CA ALA A 84 11.82 5.19 8.31
C ALA A 84 12.95 5.15 9.35
N LEU A 85 12.91 6.02 10.37
CA LEU A 85 13.86 6.00 11.47
C LEU A 85 13.78 4.70 12.27
N ASN A 86 12.58 4.17 12.49
CA ASN A 86 12.39 2.90 13.19
C ASN A 86 12.97 1.72 12.39
N ILE A 87 12.78 1.69 11.06
CA ILE A 87 13.37 0.66 10.19
C ILE A 87 14.91 0.76 10.19
N LEU A 88 15.47 1.97 10.18
CA LEU A 88 16.92 2.19 10.28
C LEU A 88 17.49 1.79 11.65
N SER A 89 16.74 2.05 12.73
CA SER A 89 17.15 1.73 14.10
C SER A 89 16.90 0.26 14.47
N SER A 90 16.00 -0.42 13.76
CA SER A 90 15.77 -1.85 13.87
C SER A 90 16.96 -2.60 13.26
N LYS A 91 18.05 -2.71 14.02
CA LYS A 91 19.07 -3.75 13.80
C LYS A 91 18.34 -5.09 13.76
N GLY A 92 18.47 -5.79 12.64
CA GLY A 92 17.96 -7.15 12.46
C GLY A 92 18.52 -8.11 13.51
#